data_AF-A0A822BXH3-F1
#
_entry.id   AF-A0A822BXH3-F1
#
_cell.length_a   1.000
_cell.length_b   1.000
_cell.length_c   1.000
_cell.angle_alpha   90.00
_cell.angle_beta   90.00
_cell.angle_gamma   90.00
#
_symmetry.space_group_name_H-M   'P 1'
#
loop_
_entity.id
_entity.type
_entity.pdbx_description
1 polymer ?
#
loop_
_entity_poly.entity_id
_entity_poly.type
_entity_poly.pdbx_seq_one_letter_code
_entity_poly.pdbx_strand_id
1 'polypeptide(L)'
;MAGVAEIFNGHILDKSNQEVHLKDEKYKGKIIGLYFSAHWCPPCCGFTPVLINFYKQHSEDKNFEIIFISADSDEESFHDYYRDMPWLTLDYKERNKEQELSNTFK
;
A
#
# COMPACT_ATOMS: atom_id res chain seq x y z
N MET A 1 19.99 4.64 8.33
CA MET A 1 18.61 4.78 7.85
C MET A 1 18.12 3.39 7.51
N ALA A 2 17.13 2.87 8.23
CA ALA A 2 16.53 1.59 7.85
C ALA A 2 15.88 1.76 6.48
N GLY A 3 16.17 0.86 5.54
CA GLY A 3 15.54 0.91 4.22
C GLY A 3 14.04 0.66 4.33
N VAL A 4 13.23 1.16 3.39
CA VAL A 4 11.76 0.93 3.38
C VAL A 4 11.43 -0.56 3.51
N ALA A 5 12.22 -1.46 2.91
CA ALA A 5 12.07 -2.91 3.05
C ALA A 5 12.21 -3.44 4.49
N GLU A 6 13.00 -2.79 5.35
CA GLU A 6 13.18 -3.18 6.75
C GLU A 6 12.04 -2.72 7.64
N ILE A 7 11.32 -1.66 7.24
CA ILE A 7 10.18 -1.12 8.00
C ILE A 7 9.01 -2.11 8.04
N PHE A 8 8.81 -2.85 6.94
CA PHE A 8 7.65 -3.72 6.74
C PHE A 8 7.87 -5.19 7.13
N ASN A 9 9.11 -5.66 7.24
CA ASN A 9 9.54 -6.97 7.78
C ASN A 9 8.58 -8.18 7.64
N GLY A 10 7.90 -8.37 6.50
CA GLY A 10 6.98 -9.49 6.28
C GLY A 10 5.50 -9.23 6.62
N HIS A 11 5.01 -8.02 6.38
CA HIS A 11 3.60 -7.70 6.63
C HIS A 11 2.87 -7.12 5.42
N ILE A 12 3.44 -7.31 4.23
CA ILE A 12 2.85 -6.80 3.00
C ILE A 12 2.15 -7.96 2.31
N LEU A 13 0.90 -7.75 1.94
CA LEU A 13 0.08 -8.70 1.22
C LEU A 13 -0.09 -8.26 -0.24
N ASP A 14 -0.08 -9.23 -1.14
CA ASP A 14 -0.52 -9.05 -2.51
C ASP A 14 -2.04 -9.16 -2.65
N LYS A 15 -2.55 -9.08 -3.90
CA LYS A 15 -3.98 -9.21 -4.19
C LYS A 15 -4.54 -10.62 -3.98
N SER A 16 -3.69 -11.61 -3.80
CA SER A 16 -4.06 -12.99 -3.46
C SER A 16 -4.05 -13.23 -1.95
N ASN A 17 -3.86 -12.18 -1.13
CA ASN A 17 -3.62 -12.25 0.31
C ASN A 17 -2.39 -13.11 0.68
N GLN A 18 -1.40 -13.17 -0.21
CA GLN A 18 -0.13 -13.83 0.08
C GLN A 18 0.87 -12.79 0.60
N GLU A 19 1.59 -13.16 1.65
CA GLU A 19 2.69 -12.36 2.17
C GLU A 19 3.82 -12.28 1.13
N VAL A 20 4.34 -11.08 0.94
CA VAL A 20 5.47 -10.81 0.04
C VAL A 20 6.55 -10.02 0.75
N HIS A 21 7.79 -10.18 0.30
CA HIS A 21 8.91 -9.42 0.84
C HIS A 21 9.42 -8.43 -0.21
N LEU A 22 9.60 -7.17 0.18
CA LEU A 22 10.18 -6.15 -0.73
C LEU A 22 11.63 -6.46 -1.16
N LYS A 23 12.26 -7.47 -0.55
CA LYS A 23 13.58 -8.00 -0.93
C LYS A 23 13.50 -9.02 -2.08
N ASP A 24 12.31 -9.49 -2.43
CA ASP A 24 12.12 -10.42 -3.55
C ASP A 24 12.57 -9.77 -4.86
N GLU A 25 13.14 -10.56 -5.77
CA GLU A 25 13.70 -10.06 -7.04
C GLU A 25 12.67 -9.27 -7.88
N LYS A 26 11.37 -9.58 -7.73
CA LYS A 26 10.26 -8.83 -8.37
C LYS A 26 10.21 -7.35 -7.98
N TYR A 27 10.62 -7.00 -6.75
CA TYR A 27 10.54 -5.63 -6.22
C TYR A 27 11.91 -4.94 -6.14
N LYS A 28 12.98 -5.68 -6.40
CA LYS A 28 14.34 -5.18 -6.35
C LYS A 28 14.56 -4.06 -7.38
N GLY A 29 15.05 -2.92 -6.91
CA GLY A 29 15.28 -1.74 -7.73
C GLY A 29 14.01 -0.96 -8.10
N LYS A 30 12.82 -1.41 -7.66
CA LYS A 30 11.59 -0.63 -7.81
C LYS A 30 11.56 0.54 -6.85
N ILE A 31 10.96 1.65 -7.29
CA ILE A 31 10.55 2.74 -6.40
C ILE A 31 9.31 2.29 -5.64
N ILE A 32 9.31 2.39 -4.32
CA ILE A 32 8.17 2.02 -3.47
C ILE A 32 7.44 3.28 -3.03
N GLY A 33 6.19 3.43 -3.46
CA GLY A 33 5.28 4.49 -3.02
C GLY A 33 4.41 4.03 -1.87
N LEU A 34 4.42 4.75 -0.75
CA LEU A 34 3.49 4.51 0.35
C LEU A 34 2.23 5.34 0.14
N TYR A 35 1.09 4.67 0.06
CA TYR A 35 -0.19 5.33 -0.17
C TYR A 35 -1.07 5.26 1.08
N PHE A 36 -1.09 6.34 1.85
CA PHE A 36 -1.91 6.49 3.05
C PHE A 36 -3.31 6.99 2.67
N SER A 37 -4.34 6.19 2.94
CA SER A 37 -5.72 6.56 2.61
C SER A 37 -6.74 5.78 3.44
N ALA A 38 -8.01 6.18 3.38
CA ALA A 38 -9.12 5.48 4.02
C ALA A 38 -10.42 5.68 3.23
N HIS A 39 -11.34 4.72 3.36
CA HIS A 39 -12.65 4.71 2.73
C HIS A 39 -13.52 5.92 3.14
N TRP A 40 -13.46 6.29 4.42
CA TRP A 40 -14.26 7.38 4.99
C TRP A 40 -13.80 8.78 4.55
N CYS A 41 -12.69 8.92 3.82
CA CYS A 41 -12.09 10.19 3.39
C CYS A 41 -12.64 10.64 2.02
N PRO A 42 -13.53 11.66 1.94
CA PRO A 42 -14.13 12.09 0.68
C PRO A 42 -13.15 12.57 -0.41
N PRO A 43 -12.10 13.37 -0.13
CA PRO A 43 -11.15 13.76 -1.17
C PRO A 43 -10.29 12.57 -1.64
N CYS A 44 -10.09 11.56 -0.78
CA CYS A 44 -9.34 10.37 -1.12
C CYS A 44 -10.07 9.51 -2.17
N CYS A 45 -11.40 9.35 -2.03
CA CYS A 45 -12.22 8.63 -3.00
C CYS A 45 -12.17 9.22 -4.41
N GLY A 46 -11.88 10.53 -4.55
CA GLY A 46 -11.66 11.16 -5.85
C GLY A 46 -10.26 10.92 -6.43
N PHE A 47 -9.24 10.75 -5.59
CA PHE A 47 -7.86 10.55 -6.03
C PHE A 47 -7.54 9.09 -6.38
N THR A 48 -8.07 8.14 -5.63
CA THR A 48 -7.81 6.69 -5.82
C THR A 48 -8.04 6.23 -7.26
N PRO A 49 -9.16 6.59 -7.94
CA PRO A 49 -9.37 6.21 -9.34
C PRO A 49 -8.29 6.77 -10.29
N VAL A 50 -7.83 7.99 -10.04
CA VAL A 50 -6.75 8.62 -10.82
C VAL A 50 -5.43 7.87 -10.61
N LEU A 51 -5.11 7.52 -9.37
CA LEU A 51 -3.90 6.79 -9.02
C LEU A 51 -3.93 5.36 -9.59
N ILE A 52 -5.08 4.68 -9.55
CA ILE A 52 -5.27 3.36 -10.17
C ILE A 52 -4.98 3.44 -11.68
N ASN A 53 -5.53 4.45 -12.36
CA ASN A 53 -5.31 4.64 -13.79
C ASN A 53 -3.82 4.92 -14.10
N PHE A 54 -3.17 5.78 -13.31
CA PHE A 54 -1.74 6.04 -13.45
C PHE A 54 -0.90 4.78 -13.24
N TYR A 55 -1.18 4.00 -12.19
CA TYR A 55 -0.49 2.75 -11.90
C TYR A 55 -0.60 1.75 -13.07
N LYS A 56 -1.82 1.55 -13.59
CA LYS A 56 -2.05 0.64 -14.72
C LYS A 56 -1.29 1.04 -15.98
N GLN A 57 -1.07 2.33 -16.19
CA GLN A 57 -0.35 2.84 -17.36
C GLN A 57 1.16 2.88 -17.17
N HIS A 58 1.64 2.97 -15.92
CA HIS A 58 3.01 3.36 -15.64
C HIS A 58 3.83 2.52 -14.65
N SER A 59 3.25 1.53 -13.98
CA SER A 59 3.99 0.80 -12.94
C SER A 59 5.18 0.03 -13.49
N GLU A 60 5.04 -0.52 -14.70
CA GLU A 60 6.09 -1.29 -15.38
C GLU A 60 7.17 -0.39 -16.01
N ASP A 61 6.81 0.66 -16.76
CA ASP A 61 7.77 1.52 -17.46
C ASP A 61 8.57 2.41 -16.50
N LYS A 62 7.93 2.91 -15.43
CA LYS A 62 8.56 3.74 -14.40
C LYS A 62 9.13 2.92 -13.25
N ASN A 63 9.03 1.59 -13.32
CA ASN A 63 9.59 0.64 -12.35
C ASN A 63 9.25 1.00 -10.90
N PHE A 64 7.96 1.15 -10.60
CA PHE A 64 7.50 1.43 -9.24
C PHE A 64 6.41 0.46 -8.78
N GLU A 65 6.19 0.42 -7.47
CA GLU A 65 5.15 -0.35 -6.80
C GLU A 65 4.51 0.51 -5.71
N ILE A 66 3.24 0.26 -5.40
CA ILE A 66 2.51 0.96 -4.35
C ILE A 66 2.21 0.00 -3.20
N ILE A 67 2.34 0.49 -1.97
CA ILE A 67 1.85 -0.19 -0.77
C ILE A 67 0.76 0.68 -0.16
N PHE A 68 -0.46 0.17 -0.16
CA PHE A 68 -1.58 0.78 0.50
C PHE A 68 -1.46 0.62 2.02
N ILE A 69 -1.57 1.75 2.72
CA ILE A 69 -1.58 1.83 4.18
C ILE A 69 -2.95 2.40 4.58
N SER A 70 -3.85 1.51 4.98
CA SER A 70 -5.24 1.88 5.29
C SER A 70 -5.38 2.48 6.69
N ALA A 71 -6.02 3.64 6.76
CA ALA A 71 -6.48 4.25 8.01
C ALA A 71 -7.97 3.96 8.31
N ASP A 72 -8.56 2.94 7.67
CA ASP A 72 -9.92 2.49 7.97
C ASP A 72 -10.00 1.89 9.38
N SER A 73 -11.13 2.03 10.06
CA SER A 73 -11.33 1.56 11.44
C SER A 73 -11.78 0.12 11.55
N ASP A 74 -12.32 -0.43 10.46
CA ASP A 74 -12.85 -1.78 10.37
C ASP A 74 -12.37 -2.48 9.09
N GLU A 75 -12.32 -3.80 9.17
CA GLU A 75 -11.78 -4.66 8.12
C GLU A 75 -12.69 -4.69 6.87
N GLU A 76 -14.00 -4.54 7.05
CA GLU A 76 -14.96 -4.51 5.94
C GLU A 76 -14.75 -3.27 5.05
N SER A 77 -14.67 -2.08 5.65
CA SER A 77 -14.38 -0.83 4.94
C SER A 77 -13.03 -0.87 4.23
N PHE A 78 -12.02 -1.47 4.88
CA PHE A 78 -10.72 -1.71 4.26
C PHE A 78 -10.83 -2.56 3.00
N HIS A 79 -11.47 -3.73 3.08
CA HIS A 79 -11.60 -4.66 1.95
C HIS A 79 -12.39 -4.04 0.81
N ASP A 80 -13.47 -3.33 1.13
CA ASP A 80 -14.30 -2.64 0.15
C ASP A 80 -13.54 -1.56 -0.61
N TYR A 81 -12.73 -0.78 0.09
CA TYR A 81 -11.94 0.28 -0.53
C TYR A 81 -10.72 -0.26 -1.31
N TYR A 82 -10.03 -1.26 -0.77
CA TYR A 82 -8.85 -1.87 -1.39
C TYR A 82 -9.20 -2.74 -2.62
N ARG A 83 -10.45 -3.17 -2.76
CA ARG A 83 -10.92 -4.11 -3.79
C ARG A 83 -10.36 -3.82 -5.18
N ASP A 84 -10.52 -2.59 -5.66
CA ASP A 84 -10.18 -2.19 -7.03
C ASP A 84 -8.73 -1.71 -7.19
N MET A 85 -7.98 -1.59 -6.10
CA MET A 85 -6.58 -1.16 -6.10
C MET A 85 -5.67 -2.31 -6.60
N PRO A 86 -4.87 -2.12 -7.66
CA PRO A 86 -4.09 -3.20 -8.30
C PRO A 86 -2.65 -3.36 -7.74
N TRP A 87 -2.41 -2.90 -6.52
CA TRP A 87 -1.09 -2.87 -5.87
C TRP A 87 -1.09 -3.64 -4.55
N LEU A 88 -0.02 -3.53 -3.76
CA LEU A 88 0.16 -4.23 -2.48
C LEU A 88 -0.52 -3.50 -1.32
N THR A 89 -0.69 -4.16 -0.18
CA THR A 89 -1.19 -3.55 1.05
C THR A 89 -0.39 -3.98 2.26
N LEU A 90 -0.28 -3.13 3.28
CA LEU A 90 0.02 -3.59 4.63
C LEU A 90 -1.15 -4.47 5.10
N ASP A 91 -0.86 -5.61 5.75
CA ASP A 91 -1.88 -6.44 6.38
C ASP A 91 -2.69 -5.57 7.35
N TYR A 92 -4.01 -5.59 7.19
CA TYR A 92 -4.94 -4.83 8.03
C TYR A 92 -4.74 -5.13 9.53
N LYS A 93 -4.25 -6.34 9.88
CA LYS A 93 -3.95 -6.72 11.27
C LYS A 93 -2.82 -5.90 11.89
N GLU A 94 -1.93 -5.32 11.09
CA GLU A 94 -0.75 -4.58 11.56
C GLU A 94 -1.06 -3.11 11.92
N ARG A 95 -2.06 -2.91 12.79
CA ARG A 95 -2.51 -1.57 13.20
C ARG A 95 -1.44 -0.74 13.89
N ASN A 96 -0.58 -1.38 14.67
CA ASN A 96 0.54 -0.70 15.33
C ASN A 96 1.55 -0.17 14.29
N LYS A 97 1.81 -0.95 13.24
CA LYS A 97 2.72 -0.57 12.16
C LYS A 97 2.14 0.56 11.31
N GLU A 98 0.85 0.49 11.00
CA GLU A 98 0.12 1.58 10.35
C GLU A 98 0.29 2.89 11.12
N GLN A 99 0.03 2.88 12.44
CA GLN A 99 0.16 4.08 13.27
C GLN A 99 1.61 4.60 13.36
N GLU A 100 2.60 3.70 13.45
CA GLU A 100 4.03 4.03 13.40
C GLU A 100 4.40 4.76 12.09
N LEU A 101 4.00 4.18 10.94
CA LEU A 101 4.22 4.73 9.61
C LEU A 101 3.53 6.09 9.44
N SER A 102 2.24 6.17 9.81
CA SER A 102 1.44 7.38 9.75
C SER A 102 2.04 8.51 10.62
N ASN A 103 2.70 8.19 11.73
CA ASN A 103 3.40 9.20 12.54
C ASN A 103 4.78 9.58 12.00
N THR A 104 5.45 8.67 11.30
CA THR A 104 6.79 8.89 10.75
C THR A 104 6.77 9.77 9.49
N PHE A 105 5.75 9.58 8.64
CA PHE A 105 5.64 10.24 7.33
C PHE A 105 4.58 11.36 7.28
N LYS A 106 4.19 11.89 8.45
CA LYS A 106 3.26 13.01 8.62
C LYS A 106 3.87 14.36 8.26
#